data_AF-A0A954MLU5-F1
#
_entry.id   AF-A0A954MLU5-F1
#
_cell.length_a   1.000
_cell.length_b   1.000
_cell.length_c   1.000
_cell.angle_alpha   90.00
_cell.angle_beta   90.00
_cell.angle_gamma   90.00
#
_symmetry.space_group_name_H-M   'P 1'
#
loop_
_entity.id
_entity.type
_entity.pdbx_description
1 polymer ?
#
loop_
_entity_poly.entity_id
_entity_poly.type
_entity_poly.pdbx_seq_one_letter_code
_entity_poly.pdbx_strand_id
1 'polypeptide(L)'
;MLLLLGLLLGCTRYDVATSTGATVAAAMQELPAQLVSELIIQPGKEPALDCYLSVRNEAAVERDLVFEQTGCSCYGVADGSQQLARGDRITFAPGEARTLQLEVKPARQQSQVEYRASFHWEGPEGNVPLQLEARLAVYEDVRVSPPALSRNLRPDELLQSFREVFDIVRVARVREQTQAVPIVDISSESVAVEKIWPDGDAESMGDGLWKQVWKLAVQVTPPADLKPDTFPVNVRCSFPGAEGTELSATAQVLLRLKTPLQYPESIYLGRIPVGQLRARKVLVRSTDEEPFGLSLASDSPKQVGVHVDDEMGTEQWVELSVTPAEDGEFAYSVQLNSTHPRMPRLQLQVSGTGFLPPVE
;
A
#
# COMPACT_ATOMS: atom_id res chain seq x y z
N MET A 1 -20.64 -38.44 -24.21
CA MET A 1 -21.59 -38.81 -23.14
C MET A 1 -21.59 -37.66 -22.15
N LEU A 2 -22.62 -36.80 -22.22
CA LEU A 2 -22.75 -35.60 -21.39
C LEU A 2 -22.98 -35.99 -19.93
N LEU A 3 -22.31 -35.29 -19.01
CA LEU A 3 -22.68 -35.24 -17.60
C LEU A 3 -22.65 -33.77 -17.17
N LEU A 4 -23.83 -33.14 -17.21
CA LEU A 4 -24.14 -31.95 -16.42
C LEU A 4 -24.13 -32.38 -14.95
N LEU A 5 -23.26 -31.81 -14.14
CA LEU A 5 -23.38 -31.84 -12.69
C LEU A 5 -23.92 -30.48 -12.23
N GLY A 6 -25.18 -30.45 -11.81
CA GLY A 6 -25.77 -29.31 -11.14
C GLY A 6 -25.22 -29.19 -9.72
N LEU A 7 -24.56 -28.07 -9.44
CA LEU A 7 -24.21 -27.65 -8.09
C LEU A 7 -25.36 -26.80 -7.53
N LEU A 8 -26.16 -27.43 -6.68
CA LEU A 8 -27.06 -26.76 -5.74
C LEU A 8 -26.20 -26.12 -4.64
N LEU A 9 -25.92 -24.82 -4.76
CA LEU A 9 -25.43 -24.01 -3.64
C LEU A 9 -26.62 -23.71 -2.71
N GLY A 10 -26.43 -24.02 -1.43
CA GLY A 10 -27.45 -23.87 -0.40
C GLY A 10 -27.74 -22.40 -0.11
N CYS A 11 -28.96 -21.95 -0.45
CA CYS A 11 -29.51 -20.72 0.08
C CYS A 11 -29.79 -20.90 1.58
N THR A 12 -29.00 -20.27 2.45
CA THR A 12 -29.34 -20.11 3.86
C THR A 12 -30.52 -19.14 3.98
N ARG A 13 -31.72 -19.67 4.22
CA ARG A 13 -32.90 -18.87 4.57
C ARG A 13 -32.73 -18.33 5.99
N TYR A 14 -32.66 -17.02 6.14
CA TYR A 14 -32.85 -16.34 7.42
C TYR A 14 -34.26 -15.75 7.45
N ASP A 15 -35.12 -16.31 8.31
CA ASP A 15 -36.46 -15.77 8.55
C ASP A 15 -36.36 -14.64 9.59
N VAL A 16 -36.49 -13.39 9.14
CA VAL A 16 -36.74 -12.25 10.02
C VAL A 16 -38.22 -11.95 9.97
N ALA A 17 -38.98 -12.43 10.95
CA ALA A 17 -40.40 -12.16 11.07
C ALA A 17 -40.63 -10.69 11.50
N THR A 18 -41.11 -9.85 10.60
CA THR A 18 -41.69 -8.54 10.93
C THR A 18 -43.21 -8.62 10.89
N SER A 19 -43.87 -7.98 11.85
CA SER A 19 -45.32 -8.09 12.13
C SER A 19 -46.23 -7.39 11.10
N THR A 20 -45.75 -7.08 9.90
CA THR A 20 -46.46 -6.29 8.88
C THR A 20 -46.69 -7.03 7.56
N GLY A 21 -46.64 -8.37 7.53
CA GLY A 21 -47.05 -9.15 6.36
C GLY A 21 -46.18 -8.95 5.10
N ALA A 22 -45.03 -8.30 5.25
CA ALA A 22 -44.00 -8.16 4.23
C ALA A 22 -42.71 -8.75 4.79
N THR A 23 -42.60 -10.08 4.82
CA THR A 23 -41.33 -10.77 5.02
C THR A 23 -40.54 -10.62 3.73
N VAL A 24 -39.79 -9.54 3.61
CA VAL A 24 -38.84 -9.40 2.51
C VAL A 24 -37.57 -10.13 2.92
N ALA A 25 -37.43 -11.38 2.52
CA ALA A 25 -36.18 -12.10 2.63
C ALA A 25 -35.17 -11.48 1.65
N ALA A 26 -34.59 -10.34 2.02
CA ALA A 26 -33.36 -9.86 1.44
C ALA A 26 -32.23 -10.80 1.90
N ALA A 27 -32.12 -11.96 1.26
CA ALA A 27 -31.00 -12.85 1.49
C ALA A 27 -29.76 -12.20 0.89
N MET A 28 -28.82 -11.81 1.74
CA MET A 28 -27.48 -11.45 1.31
C MET A 28 -26.87 -12.65 0.57
N GLN A 29 -26.44 -12.44 -0.67
CA GLN A 29 -25.83 -13.48 -1.49
C GLN A 29 -24.31 -13.40 -1.43
N GLU A 30 -23.67 -14.46 -0.95
CA GLU A 30 -22.22 -14.63 -1.08
C GLU A 30 -21.93 -15.13 -2.51
N LEU A 31 -21.17 -14.33 -3.27
CA LEU A 31 -20.69 -14.70 -4.59
C LEU A 31 -19.45 -15.60 -4.48
N PRO A 32 -19.22 -16.51 -5.44
CA PRO A 32 -18.01 -17.31 -5.45
C PRO A 32 -16.77 -16.43 -5.43
N ALA A 33 -15.88 -16.66 -4.47
CA ALA A 33 -14.65 -15.91 -4.33
C ALA A 33 -13.83 -15.95 -5.63
N GLN A 34 -13.14 -14.86 -5.97
CA GLN A 34 -12.38 -14.68 -7.22
C GLN A 34 -10.90 -14.41 -6.96
N LEU A 35 -10.06 -14.80 -7.91
CA LEU A 35 -8.66 -14.37 -7.97
C LEU A 35 -8.52 -13.10 -8.80
N VAL A 36 -7.56 -12.24 -8.43
CA VAL A 36 -7.25 -11.04 -9.22
C VAL A 36 -6.89 -11.39 -10.66
N SER A 37 -6.14 -12.48 -10.89
CA SER A 37 -5.81 -12.97 -12.23
C SER A 37 -7.02 -13.35 -13.08
N GLU A 38 -8.11 -13.83 -12.46
CA GLU A 38 -9.37 -14.19 -13.15
C GLU A 38 -10.12 -12.96 -13.66
N LEU A 39 -9.88 -11.79 -13.04
CA LEU A 39 -10.55 -10.54 -13.38
C LEU A 39 -9.81 -9.74 -14.46
N ILE A 40 -8.53 -10.00 -14.72
CA ILE A 40 -7.69 -9.20 -15.63
C ILE A 40 -7.79 -9.67 -17.10
N ILE A 41 -8.56 -10.71 -17.39
CA ILE A 41 -8.43 -11.54 -18.61
C ILE A 41 -8.78 -10.81 -19.94
N GLN A 42 -9.37 -9.61 -19.98
CA GLN A 42 -9.67 -8.94 -21.26
C GLN A 42 -9.24 -7.47 -21.33
N PRO A 43 -8.23 -7.12 -22.16
CA PRO A 43 -7.90 -5.74 -22.48
C PRO A 43 -9.10 -5.04 -23.12
N GLY A 44 -9.59 -3.95 -22.50
CA GLY A 44 -10.62 -3.09 -23.07
C GLY A 44 -12.08 -3.44 -22.74
N LYS A 45 -12.34 -4.51 -21.98
CA LYS A 45 -13.65 -4.75 -21.35
C LYS A 45 -13.48 -4.76 -19.85
N GLU A 46 -14.21 -3.89 -19.14
CA GLU A 46 -14.27 -4.02 -17.69
C GLU A 46 -15.01 -5.34 -17.37
N PRO A 47 -14.41 -6.25 -16.57
CA PRO A 47 -15.09 -7.47 -16.16
C PRO A 47 -16.29 -7.07 -15.31
N ALA A 48 -17.50 -7.23 -15.83
CA ALA A 48 -18.71 -7.20 -15.02
C ALA A 48 -18.95 -8.63 -14.53
N LEU A 49 -19.30 -8.77 -13.25
CA LEU A 49 -19.81 -10.03 -12.72
C LEU A 49 -21.31 -9.89 -12.52
N ASP A 50 -22.04 -10.91 -12.96
CA ASP A 50 -23.49 -10.96 -12.84
C ASP A 50 -23.88 -11.68 -11.55
N CYS A 51 -24.61 -10.97 -10.69
CA CYS A 51 -25.18 -11.52 -9.46
C CYS A 51 -26.70 -11.62 -9.59
N TYR A 52 -27.23 -12.84 -9.47
CA TYR A 52 -28.66 -13.11 -9.67
C TYR A 52 -29.39 -13.27 -8.33
N LEU A 53 -30.18 -12.26 -7.95
CA LEU A 53 -30.92 -12.19 -6.70
C LEU A 53 -32.41 -12.40 -6.94
N SER A 54 -33.02 -13.36 -6.22
CA SER A 54 -34.45 -13.63 -6.32
C SER A 54 -35.25 -12.73 -5.39
N VAL A 55 -36.20 -11.99 -5.96
CA VAL A 55 -37.14 -11.12 -5.24
C VAL A 55 -38.53 -11.72 -5.38
N ARG A 56 -39.29 -11.74 -4.28
CA ARG A 56 -40.63 -12.30 -4.25
C ARG A 56 -41.63 -11.31 -3.65
N ASN A 57 -42.79 -11.18 -4.30
CA ASN A 57 -43.94 -10.52 -3.70
C ASN A 57 -44.72 -11.52 -2.85
N GLU A 58 -44.60 -11.41 -1.53
CA GLU A 58 -45.34 -12.28 -0.59
C GLU A 58 -46.77 -11.80 -0.32
N ALA A 59 -47.16 -10.62 -0.82
CA ALA A 59 -48.50 -10.09 -0.61
C ALA A 59 -49.54 -10.84 -1.47
N ALA A 60 -50.78 -10.85 -0.98
CA ALA A 60 -51.93 -11.39 -1.73
C ALA A 60 -52.43 -10.44 -2.83
N VAL A 61 -51.76 -9.30 -3.02
CA VAL A 61 -52.10 -8.26 -4.01
C VAL A 61 -50.89 -7.96 -4.87
N GLU A 62 -51.15 -7.45 -6.08
CA GLU A 62 -50.12 -6.93 -6.96
C GLU A 62 -49.38 -5.76 -6.30
N ARG A 63 -48.06 -5.70 -6.49
CA ARG A 63 -47.20 -4.64 -5.98
C ARG A 63 -46.17 -4.25 -7.03
N ASP A 64 -45.84 -2.96 -7.06
CA ASP A 64 -44.74 -2.45 -7.87
C ASP A 64 -43.47 -2.38 -7.03
N LEU A 65 -42.39 -2.97 -7.54
CA LEU A 65 -41.05 -2.77 -7.01
C LEU A 65 -40.40 -1.61 -7.75
N VAL A 66 -40.06 -0.55 -7.02
CA VAL A 66 -39.45 0.66 -7.58
C VAL A 66 -37.96 0.67 -7.29
N PHE A 67 -37.15 0.80 -8.33
CA PHE A 67 -35.70 0.90 -8.18
C PHE A 67 -35.29 2.31 -7.75
N GLU A 68 -34.52 2.43 -6.67
CA GLU A 68 -34.08 3.73 -6.15
C GLU A 68 -32.66 4.08 -6.59
N GLN A 69 -31.70 3.21 -6.28
CA GLN A 69 -30.28 3.48 -6.52
C GLN A 69 -29.42 2.23 -6.28
N THR A 70 -28.21 2.24 -6.82
CA THR A 70 -27.12 1.32 -6.46
C THR A 70 -26.09 1.99 -5.56
N GLY A 71 -25.37 1.19 -4.77
CA GLY A 71 -24.16 1.63 -4.07
C GLY A 71 -22.98 1.82 -5.02
N CYS A 72 -21.91 2.45 -4.53
CA CYS A 72 -20.73 2.88 -5.32
C CYS A 72 -19.98 1.76 -6.08
N SER A 73 -20.22 0.50 -5.75
CA SER A 73 -19.51 -0.65 -6.32
C SER A 73 -20.31 -1.41 -7.41
N CYS A 74 -21.55 -1.00 -7.71
CA CYS A 74 -22.39 -1.67 -8.72
C CYS A 74 -22.52 -0.83 -9.99
N TYR A 75 -22.52 -1.45 -11.17
CA TYR A 75 -22.77 -0.79 -12.45
C TYR A 75 -24.26 -0.54 -12.70
N GLY A 76 -25.12 -1.43 -12.20
CA GLY A 76 -26.56 -1.28 -12.32
C GLY A 76 -27.31 -2.53 -11.89
N VAL A 77 -28.63 -2.47 -12.06
CA VAL A 77 -29.53 -3.63 -11.90
C VAL A 77 -30.30 -3.80 -13.18
N ALA A 78 -30.55 -5.05 -13.58
CA ALA A 78 -31.38 -5.41 -14.70
C ALA A 78 -32.50 -6.40 -14.31
N ASP A 79 -33.64 -6.29 -14.98
CA ASP A 79 -34.70 -7.31 -15.01
C ASP A 79 -34.66 -8.01 -16.38
N GLY A 80 -34.17 -9.25 -16.41
CA GLY A 80 -33.86 -9.94 -17.66
C GLY A 80 -32.82 -9.16 -18.49
N SER A 81 -33.22 -8.68 -19.66
CA SER A 81 -32.36 -7.90 -20.56
C SER A 81 -32.49 -6.38 -20.40
N GLN A 82 -33.37 -5.90 -19.50
CA GLN A 82 -33.63 -4.48 -19.33
C GLN A 82 -32.86 -3.92 -18.14
N GLN A 83 -31.93 -2.98 -18.38
CA GLN A 83 -31.31 -2.19 -17.33
C GLN A 83 -32.36 -1.26 -16.70
N LEU A 84 -32.39 -1.22 -15.37
CA LEU A 84 -33.30 -0.36 -14.61
C LEU A 84 -32.67 1.01 -14.40
N ALA A 85 -33.42 2.06 -14.75
CA ALA A 85 -33.15 3.44 -14.36
C ALA A 85 -33.83 3.75 -13.02
N ARG A 86 -33.31 4.74 -12.29
CA ARG A 86 -33.92 5.20 -11.06
C ARG A 86 -35.38 5.62 -11.29
N GLY A 87 -36.29 5.05 -10.51
CA GLY A 87 -37.73 5.26 -10.61
C GLY A 87 -38.44 4.25 -11.52
N ASP A 88 -37.72 3.38 -12.21
CA ASP A 88 -38.32 2.28 -12.96
C ASP A 88 -39.09 1.35 -12.03
N ARG A 89 -40.20 0.83 -12.56
CA ARG A 89 -41.18 0.02 -11.83
C ARG A 89 -41.25 -1.38 -12.42
N ILE A 90 -41.23 -2.38 -11.56
CA ILE A 90 -41.42 -3.77 -11.93
C ILE A 90 -42.65 -4.27 -11.20
N THR A 91 -43.70 -4.63 -11.94
CA THR A 91 -44.93 -5.15 -11.36
C THR A 91 -44.83 -6.64 -11.06
N PHE A 92 -45.11 -7.02 -9.81
CA PHE A 92 -45.14 -8.41 -9.34
C PHE A 92 -46.56 -8.84 -8.97
N ALA A 93 -47.03 -9.91 -9.61
CA ALA A 93 -48.27 -10.57 -9.23
C ALA A 93 -48.18 -11.19 -7.81
N PRO A 94 -49.31 -11.49 -7.15
CA PRO A 94 -49.31 -12.14 -5.84
C PRO A 94 -48.52 -13.46 -5.85
N GLY A 95 -47.54 -13.59 -4.96
CA GLY A 95 -46.69 -14.78 -4.84
C GLY A 95 -45.60 -14.93 -5.92
N GLU A 96 -45.55 -14.03 -6.91
CA GLU A 96 -44.57 -14.06 -7.99
C GLU A 96 -43.15 -13.87 -7.45
N ALA A 97 -42.22 -14.66 -7.98
CA ALA A 97 -40.79 -14.48 -7.76
C ALA A 97 -40.12 -14.18 -9.11
N ARG A 98 -39.29 -13.14 -9.14
CA ARG A 98 -38.42 -12.81 -10.29
C ARG A 98 -36.98 -12.76 -9.84
N THR A 99 -36.07 -12.94 -10.79
CA THR A 99 -34.64 -12.84 -10.56
C THR A 99 -34.15 -11.53 -11.15
N LEU A 100 -33.60 -10.67 -10.31
CA LEU A 100 -32.94 -9.44 -10.73
C LEU A 100 -31.44 -9.72 -10.87
N GLN A 101 -30.83 -9.14 -11.89
CA GLN A 101 -29.41 -9.22 -12.16
C GLN A 101 -28.73 -7.94 -11.66
N LEU A 102 -27.92 -8.06 -10.62
CA LEU A 102 -27.04 -7.00 -10.15
C LEU A 102 -25.70 -7.12 -10.89
N GLU A 103 -25.37 -6.11 -11.68
CA GLU A 103 -24.10 -6.02 -12.40
C GLU A 103 -23.05 -5.38 -11.48
N VAL A 104 -22.05 -6.16 -11.05
CA VAL A 104 -21.09 -5.73 -10.04
C VAL A 104 -19.71 -5.44 -10.63
N LYS A 105 -19.04 -4.41 -10.09
CA LYS A 105 -17.66 -4.06 -10.45
C LYS A 105 -16.68 -4.73 -9.49
N PRO A 106 -16.00 -5.82 -9.89
CA PRO A 106 -15.03 -6.47 -9.04
C PRO A 106 -13.84 -5.57 -8.77
N ALA A 107 -13.31 -5.65 -7.55
CA ALA A 107 -12.08 -4.96 -7.19
C ALA A 107 -10.88 -5.58 -7.91
N ARG A 108 -9.89 -4.75 -8.26
CA ARG A 108 -8.64 -5.18 -8.92
C ARG A 108 -7.52 -5.50 -7.93
N GLN A 109 -7.85 -5.59 -6.65
CA GLN A 109 -6.91 -5.87 -5.55
C GLN A 109 -7.62 -6.70 -4.48
N GLN A 110 -6.84 -7.33 -3.60
CA GLN A 110 -7.41 -8.10 -2.49
C GLN A 110 -8.41 -7.27 -1.69
N SER A 111 -9.64 -7.74 -1.57
CA SER A 111 -10.71 -7.03 -0.87
C SER A 111 -11.92 -7.92 -0.61
N GLN A 112 -12.79 -7.47 0.29
CA GLN A 112 -14.13 -7.99 0.46
C GLN A 112 -15.09 -6.83 0.15
N VAL A 113 -15.81 -6.93 -0.97
CA VAL A 113 -16.68 -5.86 -1.45
C VAL A 113 -18.13 -6.26 -1.23
N GLU A 114 -18.91 -5.34 -0.67
CA GLU A 114 -20.36 -5.46 -0.57
C GLU A 114 -21.01 -4.62 -1.67
N TYR A 115 -21.91 -5.24 -2.43
CA TYR A 115 -22.72 -4.62 -3.47
C TYR A 115 -24.15 -4.50 -2.97
N ARG A 116 -24.75 -3.33 -3.16
CA ARG A 116 -26.06 -3.00 -2.61
C ARG A 116 -26.91 -2.32 -3.67
N ALA A 117 -28.16 -2.73 -3.78
CA ALA A 117 -29.18 -2.05 -4.56
C ALA A 117 -30.42 -1.80 -3.69
N SER A 118 -30.92 -0.57 -3.72
CA SER A 118 -32.05 -0.11 -2.92
C SER A 118 -33.31 -0.02 -3.78
N PHE A 119 -34.40 -0.53 -3.23
CA PHE A 119 -35.73 -0.55 -3.80
C PHE A 119 -36.74 -0.18 -2.73
N HIS A 120 -37.97 0.08 -3.15
CA HIS A 120 -39.12 -0.02 -2.26
C HIS A 120 -40.30 -0.66 -2.99
N TRP A 121 -41.14 -1.36 -2.22
CA TRP A 121 -42.45 -1.79 -2.68
C TRP A 121 -43.43 -0.61 -2.55
N GLU A 122 -44.08 -0.24 -3.65
CA GLU A 122 -45.27 0.61 -3.62
C GLU A 122 -46.51 -0.26 -3.40
N GLY A 123 -47.37 0.16 -2.46
CA GLY A 123 -48.60 -0.54 -2.14
C GLY A 123 -49.54 0.28 -1.26
N PRO A 124 -50.76 -0.22 -0.99
CA PRO A 124 -51.78 0.48 -0.21
C PRO A 124 -51.37 0.77 1.25
N GLU A 125 -50.35 0.07 1.77
CA GLU A 125 -49.80 0.24 3.12
C GLU A 125 -48.66 1.29 3.18
N GLY A 126 -48.34 1.92 2.06
CA GLY A 126 -47.21 2.84 1.90
C GLY A 126 -45.95 2.15 1.35
N ASN A 127 -44.85 2.89 1.31
CA ASN A 127 -43.59 2.44 0.71
C ASN A 127 -42.81 1.57 1.71
N VAL A 128 -42.56 0.31 1.35
CA VAL A 128 -41.78 -0.63 2.17
C VAL A 128 -40.37 -0.78 1.56
N PRO A 129 -39.30 -0.38 2.26
CA PRO A 129 -37.94 -0.47 1.69
C PRO A 129 -37.50 -1.92 1.52
N LEU A 130 -36.73 -2.17 0.46
CA LEU A 130 -36.06 -3.43 0.17
C LEU A 130 -34.61 -3.14 -0.24
N GLN A 131 -33.66 -3.85 0.37
CA GLN A 131 -32.26 -3.76 0.01
C GLN A 131 -31.76 -5.12 -0.45
N LEU A 132 -31.21 -5.18 -1.66
CA LEU A 132 -30.57 -6.36 -2.20
C LEU A 132 -29.08 -6.26 -1.97
N GLU A 133 -28.47 -7.31 -1.41
CA GLU A 133 -27.05 -7.31 -1.05
C GLU A 133 -26.34 -8.52 -1.61
N ALA A 134 -25.14 -8.29 -2.16
CA ALA A 134 -24.22 -9.33 -2.58
C ALA A 134 -22.82 -9.06 -2.04
N ARG A 135 -22.05 -10.10 -1.75
CA ARG A 135 -20.69 -10.01 -1.23
C ARG A 135 -19.73 -10.78 -2.12
N LEU A 136 -18.58 -10.18 -2.42
CA LEU A 136 -17.52 -10.80 -3.19
C LEU A 136 -16.21 -10.69 -2.44
N ALA A 137 -15.57 -11.84 -2.20
CA ALA A 137 -14.18 -11.89 -1.78
C ALA A 137 -13.28 -11.99 -3.02
N VAL A 138 -12.34 -11.05 -3.14
CA VAL A 138 -11.29 -11.06 -4.16
C VAL A 138 -9.96 -11.29 -3.47
N TYR A 139 -9.19 -12.27 -3.95
CA TYR A 139 -7.88 -12.62 -3.41
C TYR A 139 -6.78 -12.35 -4.44
N GLU A 140 -5.67 -11.81 -3.95
CA GLU A 140 -4.44 -11.78 -4.74
C GLU A 140 -3.91 -13.20 -4.93
N ASP A 141 -3.54 -13.51 -6.16
CA ASP A 141 -2.87 -14.73 -6.53
C ASP A 141 -1.62 -14.99 -5.70
N VAL A 142 -0.78 -13.98 -5.56
CA VAL A 142 0.48 -14.03 -4.84
C VAL A 142 0.63 -12.72 -4.09
N ARG A 143 1.00 -12.80 -2.81
CA ARG A 143 1.35 -11.63 -2.00
C ARG A 143 2.54 -11.94 -1.11
N VAL A 144 3.32 -10.92 -0.79
CA VAL A 144 4.42 -11.01 0.16
C VAL A 144 4.13 -10.08 1.34
N SER A 145 4.28 -10.60 2.55
CA SER A 145 3.98 -9.89 3.79
C SER A 145 5.15 -10.00 4.79
N PRO A 146 5.60 -8.90 5.40
CA PRO A 146 5.20 -7.53 5.09
C PRO A 146 5.69 -7.10 3.69
N PRO A 147 5.04 -6.11 3.06
CA PRO A 147 5.46 -5.62 1.74
C PRO A 147 6.80 -4.86 1.81
N ALA A 148 7.18 -4.38 2.99
CA ALA A 148 8.49 -3.82 3.24
C ALA A 148 8.97 -4.15 4.67
N LEU A 149 10.24 -4.51 4.80
CA LEU A 149 10.98 -4.55 6.06
C LEU A 149 11.94 -3.38 6.08
N SER A 150 11.97 -2.62 7.17
CA SER A 150 12.91 -1.51 7.32
C SER A 150 13.85 -1.75 8.48
N ARG A 151 15.15 -1.58 8.21
CA ARG A 151 16.22 -1.73 9.19
C ARG A 151 17.01 -0.42 9.24
N ASN A 152 16.99 0.21 10.42
CA ASN A 152 17.90 1.32 10.71
C ASN A 152 19.19 0.71 11.26
N LEU A 153 20.28 0.93 10.55
CA LEU A 153 21.61 0.39 10.85
C LEU A 153 22.48 1.49 11.44
N ARG A 154 23.30 1.15 12.41
CA ARG A 154 24.39 1.99 12.90
C ARG A 154 25.65 1.74 12.06
N PRO A 155 26.62 2.67 12.04
CA PRO A 155 27.88 2.47 11.32
C PRO A 155 28.64 1.18 11.72
N ASP A 156 28.58 0.80 12.99
CA ASP A 156 29.19 -0.42 13.53
C ASP A 156 28.44 -1.72 13.16
N GLU A 157 27.20 -1.61 12.67
CA GLU A 157 26.38 -2.74 12.22
C GLU A 157 26.53 -3.03 10.72
N LEU A 158 27.21 -2.17 9.95
CA LEU A 158 27.38 -2.35 8.50
C LEU A 158 28.13 -3.65 8.14
N LEU A 159 28.94 -4.16 9.06
CA LEU A 159 29.70 -5.40 8.86
C LEU A 159 28.96 -6.65 9.37
N GLN A 160 27.79 -6.49 9.96
CA GLN A 160 27.03 -7.59 10.54
C GLN A 160 25.86 -7.96 9.63
N SER A 161 25.88 -9.21 9.17
CA SER A 161 24.73 -9.76 8.47
C SER A 161 23.61 -10.07 9.46
N PHE A 162 22.38 -9.77 9.09
CA PHE A 162 21.20 -10.08 9.91
C PHE A 162 20.12 -10.81 9.10
N ARG A 163 19.26 -11.52 9.80
CA ARG A 163 18.23 -12.37 9.23
C ARG A 163 16.88 -11.67 9.27
N GLU A 164 16.16 -11.73 8.16
CA GLU A 164 14.80 -11.22 8.01
C GLU A 164 13.91 -12.31 7.42
N VAL A 165 12.60 -12.27 7.72
CA VAL A 165 11.64 -13.29 7.27
C VAL A 165 10.42 -12.63 6.64
N PHE A 166 10.06 -13.12 5.45
CA PHE A 166 8.83 -12.78 4.75
C PHE A 166 7.88 -13.98 4.71
N ASP A 167 6.59 -13.68 4.67
CA ASP A 167 5.53 -14.62 4.35
C ASP A 167 5.11 -14.42 2.89
N ILE A 168 5.29 -15.44 2.07
CA ILE A 168 4.77 -15.49 0.69
C ILE A 168 3.49 -16.30 0.73
N VAL A 169 2.36 -15.66 0.41
CA VAL A 169 1.05 -16.32 0.37
C VAL A 169 0.65 -16.53 -1.08
N ARG A 170 0.31 -17.78 -1.42
CA ARG A 170 -0.20 -18.19 -2.72
C ARG A 170 -1.65 -18.64 -2.58
N VAL A 171 -2.54 -18.09 -3.39
CA VAL A 171 -3.93 -18.55 -3.52
C VAL A 171 -4.17 -19.02 -4.96
N ALA A 172 -4.73 -20.22 -5.13
CA ALA A 172 -5.06 -20.78 -6.45
C ALA A 172 -6.25 -21.75 -6.38
N ARG A 173 -6.86 -22.05 -7.54
CA ARG A 173 -7.97 -23.02 -7.66
C ARG A 173 -7.54 -24.49 -7.53
N VAL A 174 -6.26 -24.77 -7.77
CA VAL A 174 -5.71 -26.13 -7.77
C VAL A 174 -4.74 -26.25 -6.61
N ARG A 175 -4.97 -27.23 -5.73
CA ARG A 175 -4.17 -27.43 -4.52
C ARG A 175 -2.69 -27.60 -4.87
N GLU A 176 -2.38 -28.41 -5.89
CA GLU A 176 -1.03 -28.68 -6.33
C GLU A 176 -0.30 -27.41 -6.80
N GLN A 177 -1.02 -26.47 -7.42
CA GLN A 177 -0.46 -25.18 -7.83
C GLN A 177 -0.12 -24.29 -6.62
N THR A 178 -0.87 -24.38 -5.52
CA THR A 178 -0.56 -23.63 -4.30
C THR A 178 0.68 -24.16 -3.58
N GLN A 179 0.96 -25.46 -3.72
CA GLN A 179 2.10 -26.13 -3.10
C GLN A 179 3.38 -26.07 -3.93
N ALA A 180 3.37 -25.41 -5.09
CA ALA A 180 4.60 -25.12 -5.82
C ALA A 180 5.53 -24.24 -4.97
N VAL A 181 6.83 -24.55 -4.95
CA VAL A 181 7.84 -23.72 -4.28
C VAL A 181 8.00 -22.42 -5.10
N PRO A 182 7.94 -21.23 -4.48
CA PRO A 182 8.13 -20.00 -5.25
C PRO A 182 9.57 -19.84 -5.71
N ILE A 183 9.72 -19.17 -6.84
CA ILE A 183 10.98 -18.70 -7.38
C ILE A 183 11.23 -17.32 -6.77
N VAL A 184 12.42 -17.11 -6.22
CA VAL A 184 12.80 -15.85 -5.58
C VAL A 184 13.95 -15.23 -6.36
N ASP A 185 13.74 -14.00 -6.81
CA ASP A 185 14.73 -13.17 -7.50
C ASP A 185 14.98 -11.91 -6.67
N ILE A 186 16.26 -11.58 -6.44
CA ILE A 186 16.66 -10.47 -5.57
C ILE A 186 17.55 -9.51 -6.36
N SER A 187 17.18 -8.24 -6.35
CA SER A 187 17.83 -7.21 -7.19
C SER A 187 19.23 -6.78 -6.72
N SER A 188 19.78 -7.38 -5.66
CA SER A 188 21.02 -6.94 -5.03
C SER A 188 21.77 -8.10 -4.37
N GLU A 189 23.09 -8.09 -4.49
CA GLU A 189 23.99 -9.04 -3.81
C GLU A 189 24.01 -8.85 -2.28
N SER A 190 23.54 -7.70 -1.77
CA SER A 190 23.41 -7.43 -0.34
C SER A 190 22.37 -8.31 0.36
N VAL A 191 21.54 -9.04 -0.38
CA VAL A 191 20.52 -9.92 0.19
C VAL A 191 20.58 -11.27 -0.51
N ALA A 192 20.72 -12.32 0.29
CA ALA A 192 20.74 -13.69 -0.20
C ALA A 192 19.57 -14.49 0.40
N VAL A 193 19.00 -15.39 -0.40
CA VAL A 193 18.03 -16.36 0.10
C VAL A 193 18.77 -17.34 1.02
N GLU A 194 18.39 -17.37 2.29
CA GLU A 194 18.92 -18.34 3.25
C GLU A 194 18.14 -19.65 3.15
N LYS A 195 16.81 -19.54 3.24
CA LYS A 195 15.93 -20.71 3.25
C LYS A 195 14.51 -20.33 2.82
N ILE A 196 13.87 -21.28 2.15
CA ILE A 196 12.43 -21.26 1.91
C ILE A 196 11.77 -22.54 2.40
N TRP A 197 10.62 -22.42 3.07
CA TRP A 197 9.88 -23.57 3.56
C TRP A 197 8.37 -23.27 3.70
N PRO A 198 7.50 -24.28 3.58
CA PRO A 198 6.06 -24.08 3.78
C PRO A 198 5.76 -23.85 5.27
N ASP A 199 4.81 -22.95 5.55
CA ASP A 199 4.23 -22.74 6.87
C ASP A 199 2.91 -23.52 6.96
N GLY A 200 3.01 -24.78 7.37
CA GLY A 200 1.88 -25.70 7.39
C GLY A 200 1.45 -26.23 6.01
N ASP A 201 0.34 -26.95 5.99
CA ASP A 201 -0.26 -27.51 4.78
C ASP A 201 -1.18 -26.51 4.09
N ALA A 202 -1.46 -26.75 2.79
CA ALA A 202 -2.40 -25.94 2.03
C ALA A 202 -3.82 -26.08 2.61
N GLU A 203 -4.47 -24.95 2.85
CA GLU A 203 -5.80 -24.84 3.45
C GLU A 203 -6.86 -24.57 2.38
N SER A 204 -8.02 -25.23 2.46
CA SER A 204 -9.14 -24.90 1.60
C SER A 204 -9.86 -23.64 2.12
N MET A 205 -10.15 -22.70 1.23
CA MET A 205 -10.86 -21.46 1.54
C MET A 205 -12.35 -21.49 1.14
N GLY A 206 -12.85 -22.62 0.63
CA GLY A 206 -14.14 -22.67 -0.07
C GLY A 206 -14.02 -22.31 -1.55
N ASP A 207 -15.09 -22.51 -2.33
CA ASP A 207 -15.16 -22.20 -3.77
C ASP A 207 -14.04 -22.79 -4.64
N GLY A 208 -13.48 -23.91 -4.21
CA GLY A 208 -12.33 -24.54 -4.87
C GLY A 208 -11.02 -23.74 -4.72
N LEU A 209 -10.98 -22.68 -3.91
CA LEU A 209 -9.74 -21.97 -3.60
C LEU A 209 -8.95 -22.69 -2.52
N TRP A 210 -7.64 -22.70 -2.70
CA TRP A 210 -6.64 -23.19 -1.77
C TRP A 210 -5.66 -22.07 -1.46
N LYS A 211 -5.11 -22.09 -0.25
CA LYS A 211 -4.10 -21.15 0.23
C LYS A 211 -2.92 -21.90 0.81
N GLN A 212 -1.73 -21.51 0.40
CA GLN A 212 -0.48 -21.96 1.00
C GLN A 212 0.33 -20.74 1.43
N VAL A 213 0.94 -20.82 2.61
CA VAL A 213 1.92 -19.83 3.08
C VAL A 213 3.31 -20.46 3.03
N TRP A 214 4.27 -19.70 2.52
CA TRP A 214 5.68 -20.03 2.54
C TRP A 214 6.41 -18.99 3.39
N LYS A 215 7.36 -19.43 4.21
CA LYS A 215 8.33 -18.54 4.85
C LYS A 215 9.57 -18.44 3.98
N LEU A 216 10.00 -17.22 3.72
CA LEU A 216 11.27 -16.90 3.08
C LEU A 216 12.17 -16.22 4.10
N ALA A 217 13.23 -16.90 4.51
CA ALA A 217 14.31 -16.27 5.26
C ALA A 217 15.36 -15.72 4.30
N VAL A 218 15.70 -14.45 4.48
CA VAL A 218 16.79 -13.80 3.76
C VAL A 218 17.88 -13.39 4.73
N GLN A 219 19.12 -13.59 4.31
CA GLN A 219 20.29 -13.05 4.96
C GLN A 219 20.61 -11.72 4.30
N VAL A 220 20.63 -10.65 5.09
CA VAL A 220 20.92 -9.30 4.63
C VAL A 220 22.31 -8.92 5.11
N THR A 221 23.18 -8.54 4.19
CA THR A 221 24.53 -8.00 4.43
C THR A 221 24.55 -6.58 3.88
N PRO A 222 24.56 -5.55 4.74
CA PRO A 222 24.60 -4.17 4.30
C PRO A 222 25.80 -3.91 3.38
N PRO A 223 25.65 -3.14 2.29
CA PRO A 223 26.78 -2.73 1.49
C PRO A 223 27.69 -1.82 2.32
N ALA A 224 29.01 -1.95 2.16
CA ALA A 224 29.98 -1.17 2.93
C ALA A 224 29.91 0.34 2.65
N ASP A 225 29.40 0.73 1.47
CA ASP A 225 29.19 2.09 1.03
C ASP A 225 27.73 2.56 1.20
N LEU A 226 26.96 1.90 2.08
CA LEU A 226 25.58 2.30 2.40
C LEU A 226 25.54 3.78 2.83
N LYS A 227 24.83 4.59 2.06
CA LYS A 227 24.62 6.01 2.35
C LYS A 227 23.52 6.20 3.40
N PRO A 228 23.43 7.39 4.03
CA PRO A 228 22.31 7.75 4.90
C PRO A 228 20.91 7.64 4.25
N ASP A 229 20.86 7.65 2.92
CA ASP A 229 19.62 7.46 2.16
C ASP A 229 19.09 6.02 2.25
N THR A 230 17.79 5.85 1.97
CA THR A 230 17.19 4.51 1.93
C THR A 230 17.71 3.75 0.72
N PHE A 231 18.34 2.60 0.95
CA PHE A 231 18.74 1.65 -0.08
C PHE A 231 17.67 0.54 -0.19
N PRO A 232 16.77 0.59 -1.20
CA PRO A 232 15.75 -0.43 -1.37
C PRO A 232 16.33 -1.64 -2.10
N VAL A 233 16.19 -2.82 -1.50
CA VAL A 233 16.43 -4.10 -2.17
C VAL A 233 15.08 -4.75 -2.47
N ASN A 234 14.81 -5.00 -3.75
CA ASN A 234 13.58 -5.66 -4.16
C ASN A 234 13.73 -7.18 -4.06
N VAL A 235 12.77 -7.82 -3.41
CA VAL A 235 12.64 -9.27 -3.29
C VAL A 235 11.40 -9.67 -4.07
N ARG A 236 11.60 -10.16 -5.30
CA ARG A 236 10.53 -10.59 -6.19
C ARG A 236 10.28 -12.08 -5.96
N CYS A 237 9.05 -12.44 -5.64
CA CYS A 237 8.61 -13.81 -5.48
C CYS A 237 7.63 -14.14 -6.60
N SER A 238 7.89 -15.20 -7.37
CA SER A 238 7.04 -15.61 -8.48
C SER A 238 6.69 -17.09 -8.48
N PHE A 239 5.58 -17.38 -9.15
CA PHE A 239 5.06 -18.72 -9.37
C PHE A 239 4.70 -18.88 -10.85
N PRO A 240 4.82 -20.10 -11.42
CA PRO A 240 4.24 -20.38 -12.71
C PRO A 240 2.71 -20.26 -12.63
N GLY A 241 2.14 -19.43 -13.48
CA GLY A 241 0.71 -19.27 -13.68
C GLY A 241 0.16 -20.22 -14.73
N ALA A 242 -1.15 -20.11 -15.00
CA ALA A 242 -1.79 -20.84 -16.09
C ALA A 242 -1.27 -20.33 -17.45
N GLU A 243 -1.20 -21.22 -18.44
CA GLU A 243 -0.88 -20.87 -19.84
C GLU A 243 0.45 -20.13 -20.05
N GLY A 244 1.42 -20.33 -19.14
CA GLY A 244 2.75 -19.71 -19.23
C GLY A 244 2.81 -18.26 -18.74
N THR A 245 1.73 -17.76 -18.12
CA THR A 245 1.77 -16.47 -17.40
C THR A 245 2.61 -16.59 -16.12
N GLU A 246 3.30 -15.52 -15.73
CA GLU A 246 4.03 -15.46 -14.46
C GLU A 246 3.20 -14.66 -13.45
N LEU A 247 2.95 -15.25 -12.29
CA LEU A 247 2.30 -14.55 -11.17
C LEU A 247 3.39 -14.14 -10.19
N SER A 248 3.49 -12.85 -9.89
CA SER A 248 4.58 -12.34 -9.04
C SER A 248 4.12 -11.24 -8.10
N ALA A 249 4.77 -11.18 -6.94
CA ALA A 249 4.67 -10.09 -5.98
C ALA A 249 6.07 -9.65 -5.57
N THR A 250 6.22 -8.37 -5.20
CA THR A 250 7.51 -7.79 -4.81
C THR A 250 7.40 -7.21 -3.41
N ALA A 251 8.35 -7.56 -2.54
CA ALA A 251 8.58 -6.90 -1.28
C ALA A 251 9.90 -6.13 -1.29
N GLN A 252 10.11 -5.28 -0.28
CA GLN A 252 11.33 -4.50 -0.15
C GLN A 252 12.03 -4.73 1.19
N VAL A 253 13.36 -4.81 1.16
CA VAL A 253 14.21 -4.58 2.34
C VAL A 253 14.78 -3.18 2.24
N LEU A 254 14.41 -2.31 3.16
CA LEU A 254 14.83 -0.91 3.22
C LEU A 254 15.94 -0.76 4.25
N LEU A 255 17.17 -0.61 3.76
CA LEU A 255 18.33 -0.34 4.60
C LEU A 255 18.53 1.16 4.75
N ARG A 256 18.68 1.62 5.99
CA ARG A 256 18.90 3.02 6.31
C ARG A 256 20.06 3.13 7.27
N LEU A 257 21.12 3.85 6.89
CA LEU A 257 22.18 4.18 7.83
C LEU A 257 21.70 5.32 8.73
N LYS A 258 21.52 5.03 10.02
CA LYS A 258 21.21 6.03 11.03
C LYS A 258 22.47 6.85 11.28
N THR A 259 22.47 8.12 10.86
CA THR A 259 23.51 9.06 11.25
C THR A 259 23.29 9.47 12.71
N PRO A 260 24.33 9.42 13.56
CA PRO A 260 24.18 9.79 14.97
C PRO A 260 23.86 11.27 15.13
N LEU A 261 24.34 12.13 14.21
CA LEU A 261 24.02 13.54 14.15
C LEU A 261 23.20 13.84 12.88
N GLN A 262 22.16 14.66 13.03
CA GLN A 262 21.31 15.15 11.95
C GLN A 262 21.59 16.64 11.75
N TYR A 263 21.91 17.02 10.51
CA TYR A 263 22.22 18.39 10.11
C TYR A 263 22.07 18.55 8.59
N PRO A 264 21.90 19.77 8.06
CA PRO A 264 21.93 20.00 6.62
C PRO A 264 23.36 19.96 6.10
N GLU A 265 23.67 19.02 5.21
CA GLU A 265 25.00 18.92 4.58
C GLU A 265 25.32 20.08 3.64
N SER A 266 24.31 20.78 3.12
CA SER A 266 24.46 21.90 2.20
C SER A 266 23.58 23.09 2.59
N ILE A 267 24.17 24.28 2.58
CA ILE A 267 23.58 25.52 3.04
C ILE A 267 23.84 26.60 2.00
N TYR A 268 22.76 27.03 1.34
CA TYR A 268 22.80 28.17 0.43
C TYR A 268 22.49 29.47 1.18
N LEU A 269 23.38 30.45 1.05
CA LEU A 269 23.28 31.77 1.68
C LEU A 269 22.61 32.83 0.80
N GLY A 270 22.32 32.51 -0.47
CA GLY A 270 21.71 33.44 -1.41
C GLY A 270 22.71 34.39 -2.06
N ARG A 271 22.19 35.53 -2.53
CA ARG A 271 22.97 36.63 -3.09
C ARG A 271 23.42 37.57 -1.98
N ILE A 272 24.71 37.86 -1.90
CA ILE A 272 25.32 38.69 -0.87
C ILE A 272 26.14 39.79 -1.55
N PRO A 273 25.97 41.07 -1.22
CA PRO A 273 26.83 42.12 -1.77
C PRO A 273 28.30 41.87 -1.39
N VAL A 274 29.23 42.08 -2.33
CA VAL A 274 30.67 41.95 -2.08
C VAL A 274 31.08 42.85 -0.91
N GLY A 275 31.84 42.28 0.04
CA GLY A 275 32.27 42.97 1.26
C GLY A 275 31.23 43.03 2.39
N GLN A 276 30.00 42.54 2.19
CA GLN A 276 28.99 42.46 3.26
C GLN A 276 28.94 41.08 3.91
N LEU A 277 28.74 41.07 5.24
CA LEU A 277 28.59 39.85 6.04
C LEU A 277 27.16 39.31 5.93
N ARG A 278 27.02 38.01 5.65
CA ARG A 278 25.77 37.27 5.81
C ARG A 278 25.98 36.12 6.79
N ALA A 279 25.12 36.03 7.81
CA ALA A 279 25.13 34.92 8.76
C ALA A 279 23.87 34.04 8.65
N ARG A 280 24.00 32.76 8.99
CA ARG A 280 22.89 31.78 9.07
C ARG A 280 23.17 30.78 10.19
N LYS A 281 22.16 30.52 11.01
CA LYS A 281 22.20 29.48 12.04
C LYS A 281 21.70 28.15 11.50
N VAL A 282 22.37 27.09 11.93
CA VAL A 282 22.10 25.71 11.56
C VAL A 282 22.00 24.89 12.83
N LEU A 283 20.95 24.06 12.92
CA LEU A 283 20.79 23.14 14.04
C LEU A 283 21.45 21.81 13.69
N VAL A 284 22.34 21.35 14.57
CA VAL A 284 22.85 19.99 14.61
C VAL A 284 22.19 19.29 15.78
N ARG A 285 21.59 18.12 15.55
CA ARG A 285 20.86 17.36 16.58
C ARG A 285 21.39 15.94 16.68
N SER A 286 21.57 15.43 17.88
CA SER A 286 21.82 14.02 18.13
C SER A 286 20.53 13.21 17.95
N THR A 287 20.59 12.13 17.19
CA THR A 287 19.46 11.23 16.92
C THR A 287 19.37 10.08 17.93
N ASP A 288 20.36 9.96 18.80
CA ASP A 288 20.50 8.96 19.85
C ASP A 288 20.46 9.55 21.28
N GLU A 289 20.17 10.85 21.37
CA GLU A 289 20.08 11.63 22.62
C GLU A 289 21.40 11.69 23.41
N GLU A 290 22.53 11.36 22.77
CA GLU A 290 23.86 11.46 23.37
C GLU A 290 24.37 12.91 23.30
N PRO A 291 24.75 13.53 24.44
CA PRO A 291 25.30 14.88 24.44
C PRO A 291 26.62 14.94 23.66
N PHE A 292 26.76 15.97 22.82
CA PHE A 292 27.98 16.21 22.05
C PHE A 292 28.34 17.69 22.08
N GLY A 293 29.62 17.97 21.79
CA GLY A 293 30.16 19.30 21.57
C GLY A 293 30.76 19.40 20.18
N LEU A 294 30.60 20.54 19.51
CA LEU A 294 31.22 20.83 18.23
C LEU A 294 32.37 21.82 18.39
N SER A 295 33.37 21.73 17.52
CA SER A 295 34.41 22.75 17.40
C SER A 295 34.87 22.88 15.96
N LEU A 296 35.38 24.05 15.57
CA LEU A 296 35.88 24.27 14.22
C LEU A 296 37.15 23.46 13.97
N ALA A 297 37.17 22.68 12.87
CA ALA A 297 38.40 22.00 12.46
C ALA A 297 39.42 23.01 11.91
N SER A 298 40.69 22.79 12.22
CA SER A 298 41.80 23.72 11.90
C SER A 298 42.02 23.95 10.39
N ASP A 299 41.52 23.05 9.55
CA ASP A 299 41.59 23.07 8.09
C ASP A 299 40.39 23.76 7.43
N SER A 300 39.47 24.32 8.21
CA SER A 300 38.31 25.05 7.67
C SER A 300 38.69 26.35 6.96
N PRO A 301 37.96 26.74 5.90
CA PRO A 301 38.26 27.92 5.11
C PRO A 301 38.10 29.21 5.94
N LYS A 302 39.12 30.08 5.88
CA LYS A 302 39.15 31.35 6.64
C LYS A 302 38.08 32.36 6.20
N GLN A 303 37.50 32.17 5.02
CA GLN A 303 36.46 33.01 4.44
C GLN A 303 35.09 32.79 5.09
N VAL A 304 34.94 31.71 5.88
CA VAL A 304 33.73 31.41 6.64
C VAL A 304 34.02 31.59 8.12
N GLY A 305 33.42 32.59 8.75
CA GLY A 305 33.39 32.70 10.20
C GLY A 305 32.40 31.69 10.77
N VAL A 306 32.88 30.80 11.63
CA VAL A 306 32.07 29.77 12.28
C VAL A 306 32.06 30.03 13.78
N HIS A 307 30.88 30.14 14.35
CA HIS A 307 30.66 30.21 15.79
C HIS A 307 29.81 29.03 16.23
N VAL A 308 30.22 28.39 17.31
CA VAL A 308 29.55 27.24 17.93
C VAL A 308 29.44 27.55 19.42
N ASP A 309 28.30 27.21 20.02
CA ASP A 309 28.12 27.33 21.46
C ASP A 309 29.06 26.34 22.20
N ASP A 310 29.73 26.80 23.25
CA ASP A 310 30.73 26.01 24.00
C ASP A 310 30.11 24.89 24.87
N GLU A 311 28.79 24.88 25.05
CA GLU A 311 28.08 23.93 25.92
C GLU A 311 27.71 22.63 25.19
N MET A 312 28.12 21.49 25.75
CA MET A 312 27.67 20.19 25.24
C MET A 312 26.17 20.00 25.42
N GLY A 313 25.50 19.41 24.43
CA GLY A 313 24.07 19.15 24.47
C GLY A 313 23.64 18.12 23.45
N THR A 314 22.36 17.74 23.46
CA THR A 314 21.76 16.88 22.43
C THR A 314 21.39 17.67 21.17
N GLU A 315 21.49 18.99 21.24
CA GLU A 315 21.30 19.94 20.16
C GLU A 315 22.36 21.03 20.27
N GLN A 316 22.92 21.45 19.14
CA GLN A 316 23.85 22.57 19.06
C GLN A 316 23.54 23.46 17.87
N TRP A 317 23.61 24.78 18.08
CA TRP A 317 23.52 25.75 17.00
C TRP A 317 24.92 26.06 16.47
N VAL A 318 25.05 26.01 15.15
CA VAL A 318 26.24 26.47 14.43
C VAL A 318 25.86 27.72 13.66
N GLU A 319 26.49 28.84 13.99
CA GLU A 319 26.36 30.08 13.24
C GLU A 319 27.48 30.18 12.20
N LEU A 320 27.08 30.23 10.93
CA LEU A 320 27.98 30.36 9.79
C LEU A 320 27.86 31.75 9.22
N SER A 321 28.98 32.38 8.96
CA SER A 321 29.04 33.75 8.46
C SER A 321 30.03 33.87 7.31
N VAL A 322 29.65 34.54 6.23
CA VAL A 322 30.47 34.67 5.01
C VAL A 322 30.46 36.12 4.56
N THR A 323 31.64 36.61 4.15
CA THR A 323 31.82 37.89 3.47
C THR A 323 32.47 37.63 2.11
N PRO A 324 31.72 37.64 1.00
CA PRO A 324 32.29 37.42 -0.32
C PRO A 324 33.30 38.50 -0.67
N ALA A 325 34.47 38.10 -1.14
CA ALA A 325 35.53 39.03 -1.56
C ALA A 325 35.39 39.49 -3.02
N GLU A 326 34.70 38.69 -3.86
CA GLU A 326 34.60 38.89 -5.30
C GLU A 326 33.15 38.68 -5.77
N ASP A 327 32.85 39.24 -6.94
CA ASP A 327 31.61 39.02 -7.68
C ASP A 327 31.61 37.59 -8.25
N GLY A 328 30.49 36.88 -8.15
CA GLY A 328 30.34 35.51 -8.68
C GLY A 328 29.96 34.46 -7.64
N GLU A 329 29.90 33.20 -8.09
CA GLU A 329 29.56 32.08 -7.23
C GLU A 329 30.71 31.69 -6.31
N PHE A 330 30.38 31.31 -5.07
CA PHE A 330 31.33 30.74 -4.13
C PHE A 330 30.78 29.45 -3.51
N ALA A 331 31.69 28.55 -3.17
CA ALA A 331 31.41 27.32 -2.44
C ALA A 331 32.57 27.00 -1.50
N TYR A 332 32.27 26.77 -0.23
CA TYR A 332 33.23 26.47 0.82
C TYR A 332 32.83 25.20 1.57
N SER A 333 33.81 24.36 1.87
CA SER A 333 33.62 23.15 2.68
C SER A 333 34.10 23.40 4.10
N VAL A 334 33.17 23.61 5.04
CA VAL A 334 33.46 23.80 6.46
C VAL A 334 33.50 22.45 7.16
N GLN A 335 34.57 22.17 7.91
CA GLN A 335 34.70 20.96 8.70
C GLN A 335 34.58 21.28 10.19
N LEU A 336 33.72 20.54 10.89
CA LEU A 336 33.57 20.62 12.34
C LEU A 336 34.05 19.31 12.96
N ASN A 337 34.83 19.40 14.03
CA ASN A 337 35.06 18.27 14.92
C ASN A 337 33.87 18.14 15.87
N SER A 338 33.55 16.91 16.25
CA SER A 338 32.53 16.59 17.23
C SER A 338 33.08 15.65 18.28
N THR A 339 32.67 15.83 19.53
CA THR A 339 32.97 14.89 20.60
C THR A 339 32.04 13.67 20.60
N HIS A 340 31.05 13.64 19.70
CA HIS A 340 30.17 12.48 19.56
C HIS A 340 30.98 11.24 19.15
N PRO A 341 30.96 10.13 19.93
CA PRO A 341 31.89 9.02 19.75
C PRO A 341 31.76 8.32 18.38
N ARG A 342 30.55 8.37 17.80
CA ARG A 342 30.21 7.72 16.52
C ARG A 342 30.32 8.61 15.29
N MET A 343 30.54 9.93 15.46
CA MET A 343 30.69 10.86 14.35
C MET A 343 31.62 11.99 14.78
N PRO A 344 32.94 11.74 14.78
CA PRO A 344 33.91 12.70 15.29
C PRO A 344 34.12 13.91 14.37
N ARG A 345 33.59 13.88 13.14
CA ARG A 345 33.69 14.96 12.16
C ARG A 345 32.39 15.12 11.38
N LEU A 346 32.06 16.38 11.09
CA LEU A 346 30.97 16.79 10.22
C LEU A 346 31.51 17.69 9.12
N GLN A 347 30.86 17.67 7.97
CA GLN A 347 31.20 18.53 6.84
C GLN A 347 29.96 19.28 6.37
N LEU A 348 30.05 20.60 6.28
CA LEU A 348 29.01 21.50 5.81
C LEU A 348 29.48 22.19 4.52
N GLN A 349 28.72 22.05 3.45
CA GLN A 349 28.92 22.81 2.22
C GLN A 349 28.16 24.13 2.31
N VAL A 350 28.89 25.24 2.22
CA VAL A 350 28.33 26.60 2.29
C VAL A 350 28.50 27.25 0.92
N SER A 351 27.40 27.65 0.28
CA SER A 351 27.44 28.24 -1.06
C SER A 351 26.58 29.51 -1.17
N GLY A 352 26.86 30.30 -2.20
CA GLY A 352 26.16 31.56 -2.45
C GLY A 352 26.69 32.28 -3.68
N THR A 353 26.24 33.52 -3.87
CA THR A 353 26.70 34.37 -4.97
C THR A 353 27.05 35.76 -4.42
N GLY A 354 28.31 36.15 -4.51
CA GLY A 354 28.75 37.52 -4.32
C GLY A 354 28.25 38.39 -5.47
N PHE A 355 27.74 39.59 -5.19
CA PHE A 355 27.43 40.55 -6.27
C PHE A 355 27.91 41.97 -5.98
N LEU A 356 28.41 42.67 -6.99
CA LEU A 356 28.68 44.10 -6.91
C LEU A 356 27.37 44.88 -7.03
N PRO A 357 26.97 45.69 -6.03
CA PRO A 357 25.81 46.55 -6.17
C PRO A 357 26.05 47.59 -7.29
N PRO A 358 24.99 48.02 -8.01
CA PRO A 358 25.13 49.10 -8.99
C PRO A 358 25.67 50.36 -8.31
N VAL A 359 26.62 51.04 -8.95
CA VAL A 359 27.13 52.34 -8.50
C VAL A 359 26.02 53.37 -8.74
N GLU A 360 25.45 53.92 -7.66
CA GLU A 360 24.48 55.02 -7.73
C GLU A 360 25.13 56.38 -8.03
#